data_AF-A0A7J8YEZ8-F1
#
_entry.id   AF-A0A7J8YEZ8-F1
#
_cell.length_a   1.000
_cell.length_b   1.000
_cell.length_c   1.000
_cell.angle_alpha   90.00
_cell.angle_beta   90.00
_cell.angle_gamma   90.00
#
_symmetry.space_group_name_H-M   'P 1'
#
loop_
_entity.id
_entity.type
_entity.pdbx_description
1 polymer ?
#
loop_
_entity_poly.entity_id
_entity_poly.type
_entity_poly.pdbx_seq_one_letter_code
_entity_poly.pdbx_strand_id
1 'polypeptide(L)'
;ASLGWFSYEPEWYDTNNINFAQSEAQSVSLFVHYLSSGRLDSLQSDSKGRATENGNSLVGANDHPVWGQMDNYIVGREKRKQLLLMLCQHEVDRLEVWAQPLSKEGTSSRPKISPDKWIEYARTAFSVDPRIAFSLASRFPTNTHLKAEITQLVQSHILDIRCIPEALPYFVTPKAVDENSVLLQQLPHWAACSITQALEFLTPVYKGHPRVMAYVLRVLESYPPERVTFFMPQLVQALRYDKGRLVEGYLLRAAQRSELFSHILIWHLQGETCDLGKDASGKVCVFSVLFLLETCLIDLESRTAHWFLKVTGFWARGLTAYLMGLNGDTI
;
A
#
# COMPACT_ATOMS: atom_id res chain seq x y z
N ALA A 1 16.43 15.95 4.40
CA ALA A 1 15.46 15.84 5.50
C ALA A 1 14.04 16.09 5.02
N SER A 2 13.66 17.29 4.58
CA SER A 2 12.28 17.64 4.23
C SER A 2 11.63 16.75 3.17
N LEU A 3 12.37 16.37 2.11
CA LEU A 3 11.87 15.43 1.10
C LEU A 3 11.54 14.03 1.68
N GLY A 4 12.22 13.61 2.74
CA GLY A 4 11.97 12.33 3.41
C GLY A 4 10.61 12.26 4.08
N TRP A 5 10.01 13.40 4.46
CA TRP A 5 8.64 13.44 4.97
C TRP A 5 7.62 12.96 3.94
N PHE A 6 7.88 13.22 2.65
CA PHE A 6 7.05 12.76 1.54
C PHE A 6 7.33 11.32 1.09
N SER A 7 8.19 10.57 1.80
CA SER A 7 8.40 9.14 1.51
C SER A 7 7.22 8.27 1.97
N TYR A 8 6.37 8.78 2.85
CA TYR A 8 5.19 8.10 3.35
C TYR A 8 3.94 8.53 2.58
N GLU A 9 2.93 7.65 2.56
CA GLU A 9 1.64 7.96 1.97
C GLU A 9 0.92 9.07 2.75
N PRO A 10 0.08 9.89 2.08
CA PRO A 10 -0.69 10.93 2.75
C PRO A 10 -1.74 10.30 3.68
N GLU A 11 -1.57 10.47 4.99
CA GLU A 11 -2.58 10.11 5.98
C GLU A 11 -3.51 11.30 6.29
N TRP A 12 -4.64 11.00 6.92
CA TRP A 12 -5.60 11.99 7.42
C TRP A 12 -5.47 12.10 8.93
N TYR A 13 -5.51 13.33 9.44
CA TYR A 13 -5.32 13.61 10.87
C TYR A 13 -6.59 13.33 11.66
N ASP A 14 -6.39 12.84 12.88
CA ASP A 14 -7.44 12.58 13.84
C ASP A 14 -8.16 13.88 14.24
N THR A 15 -9.49 13.86 14.22
CA THR A 15 -10.39 15.01 14.45
C THR A 15 -10.39 15.51 15.89
N ASN A 16 -9.69 14.84 16.79
CA ASN A 16 -9.59 15.21 18.20
C ASN A 16 -9.02 16.62 18.45
N ASN A 17 -8.37 17.24 17.46
CA ASN A 17 -7.94 18.63 17.53
C ASN A 17 -8.37 19.42 16.28
N ILE A 18 -9.47 20.16 16.42
CA ILE A 18 -10.16 20.90 15.34
C ILE A 18 -9.22 21.86 14.59
N ASN A 19 -8.21 22.42 15.27
CA ASN A 19 -7.32 23.43 14.68
C ASN A 19 -5.99 22.87 14.17
N PHE A 20 -5.71 21.57 14.36
CA PHE A 20 -4.41 21.00 14.04
C PHE A 20 -4.11 21.09 12.53
N ALA A 21 -5.05 20.65 11.69
CA ALA A 21 -4.90 20.69 10.24
C ALA A 21 -4.69 22.12 9.70
N GLN A 22 -5.39 23.11 10.27
CA GLN A 22 -5.24 24.51 9.89
C GLN A 22 -3.87 25.07 10.31
N SER A 23 -3.42 24.77 11.54
CA SER A 23 -2.11 25.18 12.03
C SER A 23 -0.97 24.55 11.21
N GLU A 24 -1.12 23.29 10.82
CA GLU A 24 -0.15 22.59 9.99
C GLU A 24 -0.13 23.15 8.56
N ALA A 25 -1.30 23.39 7.96
CA ALA A 25 -1.41 24.05 6.66
C ALA A 25 -0.67 25.40 6.64
N GLN A 26 -0.88 26.22 7.68
CA GLN A 26 -0.17 27.50 7.84
C GLN A 26 1.34 27.31 7.97
N SER A 27 1.78 26.31 8.74
CA SER A 27 3.21 26.02 8.92
C SER A 27 3.89 25.58 7.63
N VAL A 28 3.25 24.70 6.86
CA VAL A 28 3.75 24.27 5.54
C VAL A 28 3.70 25.43 4.55
N SER A 29 2.66 26.27 4.58
CA SER A 29 2.55 27.47 3.73
C SER A 29 3.68 28.48 3.98
N LEU A 30 3.99 28.75 5.26
CA LEU A 30 5.15 29.58 5.64
C LEU A 30 6.47 28.97 5.11
N PHE A 31 6.60 27.66 5.18
CA PHE A 31 7.78 26.95 4.65
C PHE A 31 7.87 27.06 3.12
N VAL A 32 6.77 26.94 2.38
CA VAL A 32 6.72 27.16 0.92
C VAL A 32 7.13 28.58 0.58
N HIS A 33 6.61 29.58 1.32
CA HIS A 33 6.95 30.98 1.11
C HIS A 33 8.44 31.24 1.37
N TYR A 34 9.01 30.62 2.42
CA TYR A 34 10.43 30.66 2.70
C TYR A 34 11.27 30.04 1.57
N LEU A 35 10.90 28.85 1.10
CA LEU A 35 11.61 28.17 -0.01
C LEU A 35 11.53 28.96 -1.32
N SER A 36 10.41 29.63 -1.57
CA SER A 36 10.19 30.44 -2.78
C SER A 36 10.96 31.76 -2.74
N SER A 37 11.14 32.33 -1.55
CA SER A 37 11.85 33.61 -1.34
C SER A 37 13.36 33.57 -1.57
N GLY A 38 13.94 32.39 -1.89
CA GLY A 38 15.36 32.27 -2.22
C GLY A 38 16.34 32.48 -1.06
N ARG A 39 15.87 32.72 0.18
CA ARG A 39 16.74 32.92 1.36
C ARG A 39 17.64 31.74 1.70
N LEU A 40 17.36 30.55 1.19
CA LEU A 40 18.22 29.38 1.36
C LEU A 40 19.61 29.57 0.72
N ASP A 41 19.71 30.42 -0.29
CA ASP A 41 20.97 30.71 -0.97
C ASP A 41 21.78 31.79 -0.21
N SER A 42 21.14 32.62 0.63
CA SER A 42 21.84 33.62 1.46
C SER A 42 22.42 33.04 2.76
N LEU A 43 21.74 32.09 3.40
CA LEU A 43 22.20 31.50 4.67
C LEU A 43 23.45 30.62 4.54
N GLN A 44 23.75 30.11 3.35
CA GLN A 44 25.02 29.43 3.11
C GLN A 44 26.17 30.42 2.91
N SER A 45 25.88 31.62 2.37
CA SER A 45 26.86 32.70 2.23
C SER A 45 27.27 33.29 3.59
N ASP A 46 26.35 33.38 4.55
CA ASP A 46 26.60 34.03 5.85
C ASP A 46 27.38 33.18 6.87
N SER A 47 27.66 31.90 6.57
CA SER A 47 28.52 31.07 7.42
C SER A 47 30.03 31.38 7.27
N LYS A 48 30.40 32.35 6.42
CA LYS A 48 31.79 32.80 6.24
C LYS A 48 31.99 34.28 6.62
N GLY A 49 31.54 34.65 7.82
CA GLY A 49 31.77 35.98 8.39
C GLY A 49 32.86 36.02 9.47
N ARG A 50 34.14 35.88 9.09
CA ARG A 50 35.31 36.54 9.73
C ARG A 50 36.63 36.07 9.11
N ALA A 51 37.09 36.75 8.06
CA ALA A 51 38.51 36.88 7.75
C ALA A 51 38.74 38.14 6.90
N THR A 52 39.55 39.01 7.47
CA THR A 52 40.12 40.29 7.06
C THR A 52 40.45 40.48 5.57
N GLU A 53 40.09 41.68 5.09
CA GLU A 53 40.56 42.49 3.96
C GLU A 53 41.80 42.01 3.17
N ASN A 54 41.64 41.81 1.84
CA ASN A 54 42.36 42.52 0.76
C ASN A 54 42.24 41.82 -0.61
N GLY A 55 41.93 42.61 -1.65
CA GLY A 55 42.45 42.43 -3.02
C GLY A 55 41.81 41.38 -3.95
N ASN A 56 41.02 41.86 -4.92
CA ASN A 56 40.76 41.31 -6.27
C ASN A 56 40.79 39.78 -6.47
N SER A 57 39.61 39.17 -6.59
CA SER A 57 39.19 38.44 -7.81
C SER A 57 37.79 37.87 -7.65
N LEU A 58 36.93 38.20 -8.61
CA LEU A 58 35.56 37.73 -8.78
C LEU A 58 35.62 36.28 -9.28
N VAL A 59 35.76 35.30 -8.38
CA VAL A 59 35.77 33.87 -8.74
C VAL A 59 34.95 33.06 -7.75
N GLY A 60 33.82 32.52 -8.23
CA GLY A 60 33.25 31.24 -7.78
C GLY A 60 32.52 31.19 -6.44
N ALA A 61 31.41 31.93 -6.27
CA ALA A 61 30.49 31.72 -5.13
C ALA A 61 29.68 30.40 -5.19
N ASN A 62 30.00 29.51 -6.14
CA ASN A 62 29.20 28.36 -6.54
C ASN A 62 29.84 27.00 -6.22
N ASP A 63 31.04 26.99 -5.63
CA ASP A 63 31.78 25.76 -5.41
C ASP A 63 31.53 25.19 -4.01
N HIS A 64 31.20 23.90 -3.96
CA HIS A 64 31.05 23.21 -2.69
C HIS A 64 32.41 23.17 -1.97
N PRO A 65 32.50 23.55 -0.67
CA PRO A 65 33.78 23.75 0.02
C PRO A 65 34.68 22.51 0.10
N VAL A 66 34.12 21.33 -0.14
CA VAL A 66 34.84 20.04 -0.13
C VAL A 66 34.95 19.40 -1.53
N TRP A 67 34.06 19.73 -2.47
CA TRP A 67 33.92 18.99 -3.74
C TRP A 67 34.10 19.86 -5.00
N GLY A 68 34.30 21.18 -4.85
CA GLY A 68 34.57 22.08 -5.96
C GLY A 68 33.36 22.28 -6.90
N GLN A 69 33.67 22.63 -8.15
CA GLN A 69 32.73 22.92 -9.21
C GLN A 69 32.03 21.63 -9.68
N MET A 70 30.90 21.31 -9.05
CA MET A 70 29.99 20.27 -9.54
C MET A 70 28.90 20.95 -10.35
N ASP A 71 29.08 21.08 -11.66
CA ASP A 71 28.08 21.67 -12.57
C ASP A 71 26.69 21.00 -12.45
N ASN A 72 26.67 19.73 -12.02
CA ASN A 72 25.45 18.96 -11.76
C ASN A 72 24.84 19.16 -10.36
N TYR A 73 25.61 19.66 -9.39
CA TYR A 73 25.13 19.81 -8.00
C TYR A 73 24.09 20.92 -7.88
N ILE A 74 24.36 22.08 -8.48
CA ILE A 74 23.45 23.24 -8.45
C ILE A 74 22.13 22.88 -9.15
N VAL A 75 22.25 22.31 -10.35
CA VAL A 75 21.09 21.83 -11.13
C VAL A 75 20.30 20.77 -10.35
N GLY A 76 20.98 19.79 -9.76
CA GLY A 76 20.33 18.75 -8.95
C GLY A 76 19.68 19.29 -7.68
N ARG A 77 20.31 20.27 -7.01
CA ARG A 77 19.74 20.97 -5.85
C ARG A 77 18.48 21.74 -6.25
N GLU A 78 18.52 22.45 -7.37
CA GLU A 78 17.38 23.20 -7.87
C GLU A 78 16.21 22.28 -8.25
N LYS A 79 16.47 21.15 -8.92
CA LYS A 79 15.44 20.13 -9.21
C LYS A 79 14.78 19.58 -7.94
N ARG A 80 15.58 19.26 -6.91
CA ARG A 80 15.07 18.80 -5.61
C ARG A 80 14.24 19.88 -4.90
N LYS A 81 14.66 21.14 -4.99
CA LYS A 81 13.92 22.29 -4.45
C LYS A 81 12.58 22.47 -5.17
N GLN A 82 12.54 22.37 -6.50
CA GLN A 82 11.31 22.46 -7.28
C GLN A 82 10.34 21.31 -6.98
N LEU A 83 10.85 20.08 -6.84
CA LEU A 83 10.06 18.94 -6.40
C LEU A 83 9.47 19.18 -5.00
N LEU A 84 10.29 19.64 -4.06
CA LEU A 84 9.86 19.93 -2.68
C LEU A 84 8.79 21.02 -2.65
N LEU A 85 8.97 22.11 -3.41
CA LEU A 85 7.99 23.18 -3.52
C LEU A 85 6.64 22.67 -4.04
N MET A 86 6.65 21.85 -5.09
CA MET A 86 5.43 21.26 -5.64
C MET A 86 4.72 20.36 -4.62
N LEU A 87 5.48 19.48 -3.94
CA LEU A 87 4.94 18.58 -2.92
C LEU A 87 4.34 19.34 -1.73
N CYS A 88 5.05 20.35 -1.22
CA CYS A 88 4.57 21.19 -0.13
C CYS A 88 3.34 22.00 -0.52
N GLN A 89 3.28 22.55 -1.75
CA GLN A 89 2.08 23.27 -2.19
C GLN A 89 0.86 22.34 -2.25
N HIS A 90 1.03 21.13 -2.80
CA HIS A 90 -0.02 20.13 -2.82
C HIS A 90 -0.46 19.71 -1.40
N GLU A 91 0.48 19.66 -0.46
CA GLU A 91 0.20 19.34 0.94
C GLU A 91 -0.61 20.44 1.62
N VAL A 92 -0.25 21.71 1.41
CA VAL A 92 -1.01 22.87 1.90
C VAL A 92 -2.44 22.79 1.40
N ASP A 93 -2.62 22.61 0.09
CA ASP A 93 -3.95 22.52 -0.52
C ASP A 93 -4.76 21.35 0.10
N ARG A 94 -4.14 20.18 0.32
CA ARG A 94 -4.81 19.03 0.96
C ARG A 94 -5.25 19.36 2.39
N LEU A 95 -4.37 19.96 3.18
CA LEU A 95 -4.64 20.32 4.58
C LEU A 95 -5.69 21.42 4.71
N GLU A 96 -5.69 22.41 3.82
CA GLU A 96 -6.70 23.47 3.78
C GLU A 96 -8.09 22.89 3.46
N VAL A 97 -8.17 22.00 2.47
CA VAL A 97 -9.42 21.28 2.15
C VAL A 97 -9.88 20.43 3.34
N TRP A 98 -8.96 19.79 4.07
CA TRP A 98 -9.31 19.01 5.26
C TRP A 98 -9.77 19.89 6.44
N ALA A 99 -9.13 21.04 6.64
CA ALA A 99 -9.48 21.97 7.70
C ALA A 99 -10.84 22.64 7.45
N GLN A 100 -11.20 22.88 6.19
CA GLN A 100 -12.43 23.56 5.81
C GLN A 100 -13.16 22.84 4.66
N PRO A 101 -13.69 21.62 4.88
CA PRO A 101 -14.29 20.81 3.82
C PRO A 101 -15.59 21.40 3.25
N LEU A 102 -16.24 22.29 4.00
CA LEU A 102 -17.48 22.96 3.61
C LEU A 102 -17.26 24.36 3.01
N SER A 103 -16.02 24.85 2.99
CA SER A 103 -15.73 26.17 2.42
C SER A 103 -15.99 26.16 0.92
N LYS A 104 -16.77 27.14 0.46
CA LYS A 104 -17.03 27.35 -0.97
C LYS A 104 -15.93 28.16 -1.66
N GLU A 105 -15.01 28.73 -0.87
CA GLU A 105 -13.83 29.45 -1.35
C GLU A 105 -12.68 28.46 -1.52
N GLY A 106 -12.78 27.58 -2.51
CA GLY A 106 -11.94 26.37 -2.53
C GLY A 106 -11.49 25.95 -3.91
N THR A 107 -10.67 26.77 -4.56
CA THR A 107 -9.62 26.26 -5.47
C THR A 107 -8.63 27.38 -5.73
N SER A 108 -7.49 27.34 -5.04
CA SER A 108 -6.27 27.98 -5.54
C SER A 108 -6.06 27.49 -6.99
N SER A 109 -5.80 28.41 -7.91
CA SER A 109 -5.59 28.08 -9.31
C SER A 109 -4.32 27.23 -9.43
N ARG A 110 -4.50 25.92 -9.66
CA ARG A 110 -3.37 24.99 -9.75
C ARG A 110 -2.50 25.39 -10.94
N PRO A 111 -1.18 25.57 -10.74
CA PRO A 111 -0.27 25.68 -11.86
C PRO A 111 -0.38 24.41 -12.71
N LYS A 112 -0.67 24.55 -14.00
CA LYS A 112 -0.73 23.40 -14.91
C LYS A 112 0.69 22.88 -15.12
N ILE A 113 1.00 21.74 -14.50
CA ILE A 113 2.31 21.09 -14.63
C ILE A 113 2.33 20.33 -15.97
N SER A 114 3.35 20.59 -16.79
CA SER A 114 3.55 19.90 -18.07
C SER A 114 3.91 18.43 -17.87
N PRO A 115 3.61 17.54 -18.85
CA PRO A 115 3.96 16.12 -18.76
C PRO A 115 5.46 15.89 -18.58
N ASP A 116 6.32 16.66 -19.26
CA ASP A 116 7.78 16.54 -19.13
C ASP A 116 8.27 16.86 -17.70
N LYS A 117 7.61 17.82 -17.05
CA LYS A 117 7.94 18.21 -15.69
C LYS A 117 7.53 17.14 -14.68
N TRP A 118 6.44 16.40 -14.93
CA TRP A 118 6.08 15.22 -14.14
C TRP A 118 7.11 14.10 -14.25
N ILE A 119 7.62 13.86 -15.46
CA ILE A 119 8.69 12.88 -15.70
C ILE A 119 9.97 13.29 -14.95
N GLU A 120 10.34 14.58 -15.00
CA GLU A 120 11.48 15.10 -14.26
C GLU A 120 11.30 14.95 -12.74
N TYR A 121 10.11 15.22 -12.21
CA TYR A 121 9.80 15.00 -10.79
C TYR A 121 9.90 13.54 -10.38
N ALA A 122 9.41 12.59 -11.20
CA ALA A 122 9.57 11.16 -10.95
C ALA A 122 11.05 10.77 -10.86
N ARG A 123 11.86 11.15 -11.85
CA ARG A 123 13.30 10.84 -11.88
C ARG A 123 14.03 11.44 -10.69
N THR A 124 13.72 12.70 -10.38
CA THR A 124 14.33 13.40 -9.23
C THR A 124 13.96 12.72 -7.93
N ALA A 125 12.68 12.40 -7.72
CA ALA A 125 12.21 11.69 -6.53
C ALA A 125 12.89 10.32 -6.39
N PHE A 126 12.89 9.52 -7.46
CA PHE A 126 13.47 8.18 -7.46
C PHE A 126 14.99 8.19 -7.18
N SER A 127 15.71 9.17 -7.74
CA SER A 127 17.16 9.34 -7.49
C SER A 127 17.51 9.73 -6.05
N VAL A 128 16.56 10.33 -5.33
CA VAL A 128 16.74 10.70 -3.91
C VAL A 128 16.36 9.52 -3.02
N ASP A 129 15.14 9.00 -3.19
CA ASP A 129 14.63 7.81 -2.53
C ASP A 129 13.43 7.26 -3.34
N PRO A 130 13.48 6.00 -3.82
CA PRO A 130 12.37 5.39 -4.57
C PRO A 130 11.02 5.48 -3.87
N ARG A 131 10.98 5.47 -2.53
CA ARG A 131 9.73 5.58 -1.75
C ARG A 131 9.01 6.90 -1.98
N ILE A 132 9.76 7.99 -2.17
CA ILE A 132 9.18 9.30 -2.51
C ILE A 132 8.51 9.24 -3.88
N ALA A 133 9.09 8.53 -4.84
CA ALA A 133 8.47 8.37 -6.16
C ALA A 133 7.17 7.57 -6.09
N PHE A 134 7.12 6.50 -5.28
CA PHE A 134 5.88 5.73 -5.08
C PHE A 134 4.80 6.55 -4.35
N SER A 135 5.16 7.27 -3.30
CA SER A 135 4.24 8.20 -2.62
C SER A 135 3.77 9.33 -3.54
N LEU A 136 4.63 9.81 -4.44
CA LEU A 136 4.25 10.80 -5.45
C LEU A 136 3.16 10.25 -6.37
N ALA A 137 3.27 8.99 -6.81
CA ALA A 137 2.24 8.36 -7.63
C ALA A 137 0.92 8.10 -6.88
N SER A 138 0.97 7.79 -5.58
CA SER A 138 -0.25 7.63 -4.77
C SER A 138 -0.96 8.96 -4.53
N ARG A 139 -0.22 10.07 -4.41
CA ARG A 139 -0.76 11.45 -4.34
C ARG A 139 -1.42 11.91 -5.64
N PHE A 140 -0.90 11.47 -6.79
CA PHE A 140 -1.39 11.86 -8.11
C PHE A 140 -1.84 10.65 -8.97
N PRO A 141 -2.88 9.91 -8.56
CA PRO A 141 -3.25 8.64 -9.19
C PRO A 141 -3.79 8.79 -10.61
N THR A 142 -4.29 9.97 -10.99
CA THR A 142 -4.82 10.26 -12.34
C THR A 142 -3.73 10.58 -13.36
N ASN A 143 -2.48 10.79 -12.93
CA ASN A 143 -1.40 11.17 -13.83
C ASN A 143 -0.75 9.95 -14.49
N THR A 144 -1.03 9.76 -15.78
CA THR A 144 -0.53 8.63 -16.57
C THR A 144 0.96 8.74 -16.90
N HIS A 145 1.46 9.94 -17.18
CA HIS A 145 2.89 10.18 -17.49
C HIS A 145 3.79 9.85 -16.30
N LEU A 146 3.36 10.26 -15.10
CA LEU A 146 4.04 9.95 -13.85
C LEU A 146 4.13 8.44 -13.62
N LYS A 147 2.99 7.74 -13.74
CA LYS A 147 2.92 6.29 -13.58
C LYS A 147 3.78 5.54 -14.61
N ALA A 148 3.77 5.99 -15.86
CA ALA A 148 4.57 5.39 -16.93
C ALA A 148 6.07 5.52 -16.66
N GLU A 149 6.53 6.70 -16.25
CA GLU A 149 7.95 6.92 -15.92
C GLU A 149 8.38 6.10 -14.70
N ILE A 150 7.58 6.06 -13.64
CA ILE A 150 7.88 5.23 -12.45
C ILE A 150 7.94 3.75 -12.82
N THR A 151 7.05 3.29 -13.70
CA THR A 151 7.08 1.91 -14.23
C THR A 151 8.41 1.61 -14.93
N GLN A 152 8.90 2.54 -15.77
CA GLN A 152 10.20 2.38 -16.43
C GLN A 152 11.37 2.38 -15.44
N LEU A 153 11.33 3.25 -14.42
CA LEU A 153 12.35 3.33 -13.37
C LEU A 153 12.40 2.04 -12.53
N VAL A 154 11.25 1.48 -12.17
CA VAL A 154 11.13 0.19 -11.48
C VAL A 154 11.76 -0.93 -12.29
N GLN A 155 11.49 -1.00 -13.59
CA GLN A 155 12.03 -2.06 -14.45
C GLN A 155 13.56 -1.98 -14.59
N SER A 156 14.11 -0.77 -14.67
CA SER A 156 15.55 -0.55 -14.80
C SER A 156 16.34 -0.77 -13.50
N HIS A 157 15.73 -0.55 -12.34
CA HIS A 157 16.38 -0.64 -11.02
C HIS A 157 15.80 -1.75 -10.14
N ILE A 158 15.17 -2.77 -10.74
CA ILE A 158 14.37 -3.78 -10.04
C ILE A 158 15.13 -4.50 -8.91
N LEU A 159 16.46 -4.61 -9.03
CA LEU A 159 17.30 -5.30 -8.04
C LEU A 159 17.54 -4.45 -6.78
N ASP A 160 17.51 -3.13 -6.92
CA ASP A 160 17.85 -2.16 -5.87
C ASP A 160 16.66 -1.84 -4.95
N ILE A 161 15.43 -2.11 -5.43
CA ILE A 161 14.18 -1.75 -4.75
C ILE A 161 13.42 -2.95 -4.18
N ARG A 162 14.05 -4.13 -4.07
CA ARG A 162 13.39 -5.36 -3.59
C ARG A 162 12.81 -5.27 -2.17
N CYS A 163 13.36 -4.38 -1.35
CA CYS A 163 12.88 -4.13 0.01
C CYS A 163 11.62 -3.24 0.07
N ILE A 164 11.12 -2.76 -1.08
CA ILE A 164 10.03 -1.78 -1.18
C ILE A 164 8.79 -2.47 -1.80
N PRO A 165 7.82 -2.93 -0.98
CA PRO A 165 6.62 -3.61 -1.50
C PRO A 165 5.74 -2.71 -2.39
N GLU A 166 5.81 -1.39 -2.23
CA GLU A 166 5.05 -0.41 -3.00
C GLU A 166 5.38 -0.44 -4.51
N ALA A 167 6.51 -1.04 -4.90
CA ALA A 167 6.86 -1.18 -6.32
C ALA A 167 6.09 -2.31 -7.03
N LEU A 168 5.46 -3.24 -6.30
CA LEU A 168 4.80 -4.42 -6.86
C LEU A 168 3.77 -4.08 -7.96
N PRO A 169 2.86 -3.09 -7.80
CA PRO A 169 1.85 -2.78 -8.82
C PRO A 169 2.45 -2.32 -10.16
N TYR A 170 3.72 -1.90 -10.17
CA TYR A 170 4.39 -1.40 -11.38
C TYR A 170 5.03 -2.52 -12.22
N PHE A 171 5.28 -3.70 -11.66
CA PHE A 171 5.83 -4.83 -12.42
C PHE A 171 4.98 -6.11 -12.37
N VAL A 172 4.13 -6.26 -11.35
CA VAL A 172 3.11 -7.30 -11.26
C VAL A 172 1.81 -6.75 -11.83
N THR A 173 1.74 -6.70 -13.16
CA THR A 173 0.54 -6.26 -13.89
C THR A 173 -0.14 -7.46 -14.56
N PRO A 174 -1.45 -7.39 -14.87
CA PRO A 174 -2.14 -8.47 -15.58
C PRO A 174 -1.42 -8.83 -16.89
N LYS A 175 -0.99 -7.82 -17.65
CA LYS A 175 -0.18 -7.99 -18.86
C LYS A 175 1.13 -8.75 -18.59
N ALA A 176 1.86 -8.39 -17.53
CA ALA A 176 3.10 -9.08 -17.18
C ALA A 176 2.87 -10.54 -16.77
N VAL A 177 1.71 -10.85 -16.17
CA VAL A 177 1.29 -12.22 -15.85
C VAL A 177 0.96 -13.01 -17.12
N ASP A 178 0.16 -12.43 -18.02
CA ASP A 178 -0.22 -13.05 -19.29
C ASP A 178 1.01 -13.36 -20.16
N GLU A 179 2.00 -12.46 -20.16
CA GLU A 179 3.24 -12.61 -20.92
C GLU A 179 4.32 -13.44 -20.20
N ASN A 180 4.06 -13.92 -18.97
CA ASN A 180 5.05 -14.59 -18.11
C ASN A 180 6.38 -13.80 -18.04
N SER A 181 6.28 -12.51 -17.72
CA SER A 181 7.41 -11.59 -17.71
C SER A 181 8.57 -12.08 -16.84
N VAL A 182 9.79 -11.85 -17.32
CA VAL A 182 11.03 -12.14 -16.59
C VAL A 182 11.12 -11.39 -15.26
N LEU A 183 10.44 -10.25 -15.13
CA LEU A 183 10.39 -9.45 -13.90
C LEU A 183 9.76 -10.23 -12.74
N LEU A 184 8.80 -11.12 -13.04
CA LEU A 184 8.15 -11.95 -12.02
C LEU A 184 9.10 -12.94 -11.35
N GLN A 185 10.29 -13.20 -11.92
CA GLN A 185 11.34 -14.00 -11.28
C GLN A 185 11.91 -13.33 -10.02
N GLN A 186 11.69 -12.03 -9.83
CA GLN A 186 12.17 -11.31 -8.65
C GLN A 186 11.28 -11.51 -7.42
N LEU A 187 10.04 -11.98 -7.59
CA LEU A 187 9.05 -12.13 -6.51
C LEU A 187 9.53 -12.96 -5.31
N PRO A 188 10.24 -14.10 -5.46
CA PRO A 188 10.72 -14.87 -4.31
C PRO A 188 11.62 -14.08 -3.35
N HIS A 189 12.34 -13.09 -3.87
CA HIS A 189 13.29 -12.25 -3.12
C HIS A 189 12.68 -10.90 -2.69
N TRP A 190 11.43 -10.63 -3.07
CA TRP A 190 10.79 -9.35 -2.78
C TRP A 190 10.33 -9.28 -1.33
N ALA A 191 10.26 -8.07 -0.76
CA ALA A 191 9.67 -7.85 0.56
C ALA A 191 8.19 -8.29 0.58
N ALA A 192 7.70 -8.67 1.76
CA ALA A 192 6.30 -8.98 1.95
C ALA A 192 5.46 -7.70 1.87
N CYS A 193 4.39 -7.71 1.07
CA CYS A 193 3.42 -6.63 1.00
C CYS A 193 2.33 -6.78 2.08
N SER A 194 1.41 -5.81 2.13
CA SER A 194 0.24 -5.89 3.00
C SER A 194 -0.68 -7.06 2.61
N ILE A 195 -1.46 -7.55 3.58
CA ILE A 195 -2.48 -8.58 3.33
C ILE A 195 -3.48 -8.10 2.27
N THR A 196 -3.90 -6.84 2.32
CA THR A 196 -4.83 -6.25 1.35
C THR A 196 -4.30 -6.33 -0.08
N GLN A 197 -3.01 -6.01 -0.28
CA GLN A 197 -2.38 -6.12 -1.59
C GLN A 197 -2.17 -7.57 -2.02
N ALA A 198 -1.86 -8.48 -1.10
CA ALA A 198 -1.77 -9.91 -1.39
C ALA A 198 -3.12 -10.50 -1.84
N LEU A 199 -4.23 -10.05 -1.24
CA LEU A 199 -5.59 -10.44 -1.63
C LEU A 199 -5.96 -9.93 -3.03
N GLU A 200 -5.47 -8.76 -3.45
CA GLU A 200 -5.66 -8.26 -4.82
C GLU A 200 -5.09 -9.25 -5.85
N PHE A 201 -3.95 -9.88 -5.56
CA PHE A 201 -3.35 -10.89 -6.42
C PHE A 201 -4.11 -12.23 -6.46
N LEU A 202 -5.10 -12.44 -5.59
CA LEU A 202 -6.01 -13.60 -5.68
C LEU A 202 -7.18 -13.36 -6.64
N THR A 203 -7.32 -12.15 -7.19
CA THR A 203 -8.38 -11.84 -8.15
C THR A 203 -8.17 -12.54 -9.51
N PRO A 204 -9.23 -12.68 -10.33
CA PRO A 204 -9.16 -13.43 -11.59
C PRO A 204 -8.11 -12.99 -12.61
N VAL A 205 -7.59 -11.77 -12.53
CA VAL A 205 -6.63 -11.22 -13.48
C VAL A 205 -5.18 -11.65 -13.20
N TYR A 206 -4.88 -12.10 -11.97
CA TYR A 206 -3.54 -12.55 -11.56
C TYR A 206 -3.49 -14.05 -11.25
N LYS A 207 -4.66 -14.69 -11.05
CA LYS A 207 -4.75 -16.06 -10.57
C LYS A 207 -4.05 -17.07 -11.48
N GLY A 208 -3.46 -18.08 -10.85
CA GLY A 208 -2.87 -19.23 -11.53
C GLY A 208 -1.41 -19.07 -11.94
N HIS A 209 -0.85 -17.86 -11.95
CA HIS A 209 0.57 -17.68 -12.25
C HIS A 209 1.45 -18.17 -11.08
N PRO A 210 2.27 -19.23 -11.24
CA PRO A 210 2.93 -19.91 -10.12
C PRO A 210 3.79 -19.00 -9.24
N ARG A 211 4.49 -18.02 -9.84
CA ARG A 211 5.35 -17.08 -9.08
C ARG A 211 4.57 -16.07 -8.25
N VAL A 212 3.44 -15.59 -8.77
CA VAL A 212 2.58 -14.62 -8.05
C VAL A 212 1.88 -15.35 -6.91
N MET A 213 1.38 -16.54 -7.21
CA MET A 213 0.76 -17.46 -6.26
C MET A 213 1.71 -17.82 -5.11
N ALA A 214 2.94 -18.25 -5.40
CA ALA A 214 3.96 -18.54 -4.38
C ALA A 214 4.30 -17.30 -3.53
N TYR A 215 4.35 -16.11 -4.16
CA TYR A 215 4.56 -14.85 -3.44
C TYR A 215 3.42 -14.57 -2.45
N VAL A 216 2.16 -14.67 -2.89
CA VAL A 216 0.98 -14.46 -2.05
C VAL A 216 0.98 -15.40 -0.85
N LEU A 217 1.23 -16.69 -1.05
CA LEU A 217 1.34 -17.65 0.06
C LEU A 217 2.40 -17.24 1.08
N ARG A 218 3.60 -16.90 0.61
CA ARG A 218 4.69 -16.47 1.49
C ARG A 218 4.32 -15.22 2.29
N VAL A 219 3.61 -14.27 1.66
CA VAL A 219 3.12 -13.06 2.34
C VAL A 219 2.11 -13.44 3.43
N LEU A 220 1.08 -14.24 3.10
CA LEU A 220 0.06 -14.64 4.08
C LEU A 220 0.64 -15.47 5.23
N GLU A 221 1.64 -16.30 4.97
CA GLU A 221 2.35 -17.08 6.00
C GLU A 221 3.30 -16.25 6.87
N SER A 222 3.68 -15.05 6.44
CA SER A 222 4.51 -14.13 7.22
C SER A 222 3.75 -13.38 8.33
N TYR A 223 2.42 -13.34 8.25
CA TYR A 223 1.56 -12.67 9.23
C TYR A 223 1.06 -13.64 10.31
N PRO A 224 0.82 -13.15 11.55
CA PRO A 224 0.19 -13.95 12.57
C PRO A 224 -1.24 -14.34 12.16
N PRO A 225 -1.71 -15.57 12.48
CA PRO A 225 -3.03 -16.05 12.06
C PRO A 225 -4.15 -15.08 12.39
N GLU A 226 -4.12 -14.43 13.55
CA GLU A 226 -5.13 -13.50 14.03
C GLU A 226 -5.32 -12.30 13.10
N ARG A 227 -4.22 -11.80 12.51
CA ARG A 227 -4.27 -10.69 11.55
C ARG A 227 -4.84 -11.13 10.21
N VAL A 228 -4.57 -12.37 9.81
CA VAL A 228 -5.12 -12.93 8.56
C VAL A 228 -6.60 -13.28 8.73
N THR A 229 -7.01 -13.73 9.92
CA THR A 229 -8.41 -14.03 10.24
C THR A 229 -9.34 -12.84 10.04
N PHE A 230 -8.88 -11.61 10.25
CA PHE A 230 -9.66 -10.42 9.93
C PHE A 230 -10.12 -10.38 8.46
N PHE A 231 -9.33 -10.95 7.55
CA PHE A 231 -9.61 -11.03 6.12
C PHE A 231 -10.20 -12.38 5.69
N MET A 232 -10.72 -13.17 6.63
CA MET A 232 -11.32 -14.47 6.34
C MET A 232 -12.44 -14.40 5.29
N PRO A 233 -13.38 -13.41 5.31
CA PRO A 233 -14.41 -13.31 4.29
C PRO A 233 -13.83 -13.26 2.87
N GLN A 234 -12.79 -12.46 2.66
CA GLN A 234 -12.14 -12.29 1.36
C GLN A 234 -11.39 -13.55 0.92
N LEU A 235 -10.75 -14.25 1.86
CA LEU A 235 -10.07 -15.53 1.57
C LEU A 235 -11.07 -16.62 1.17
N VAL A 236 -12.20 -16.72 1.87
CA VAL A 236 -13.26 -17.67 1.50
C VAL A 236 -13.85 -17.31 0.13
N GLN A 237 -14.05 -16.02 -0.17
CA GLN A 237 -14.49 -15.58 -1.50
C GLN A 237 -13.48 -15.92 -2.60
N ALA A 238 -12.17 -15.85 -2.31
CA ALA A 238 -11.13 -16.19 -3.26
C ALA A 238 -11.14 -17.68 -3.67
N LEU A 239 -11.66 -18.58 -2.82
CA LEU A 239 -11.82 -20.01 -3.15
C LEU A 239 -12.66 -20.25 -4.40
N ARG A 240 -13.58 -19.34 -4.74
CA ARG A 240 -14.40 -19.42 -5.97
C ARG A 240 -13.57 -19.52 -7.25
N TYR A 241 -12.33 -19.02 -7.20
CA TYR A 241 -11.42 -18.97 -8.34
C TYR A 241 -10.13 -19.77 -8.13
N ASP A 242 -10.00 -20.50 -7.02
CA ASP A 242 -8.78 -21.21 -6.61
C ASP A 242 -8.60 -22.57 -7.29
N LYS A 243 -8.46 -22.58 -8.61
CA LYS A 243 -8.21 -23.82 -9.37
C LYS A 243 -6.93 -24.55 -8.95
N GLY A 244 -5.94 -23.80 -8.42
CA GLY A 244 -4.67 -24.33 -7.97
C GLY A 244 -4.66 -24.87 -6.54
N ARG A 245 -5.80 -24.79 -5.83
CA ARG A 245 -5.95 -25.18 -4.41
C ARG A 245 -4.91 -24.52 -3.49
N LEU A 246 -4.49 -23.32 -3.85
CA LEU A 246 -3.49 -22.55 -3.14
C LEU A 246 -4.07 -21.96 -1.86
N VAL A 247 -5.20 -21.27 -2.00
CA VAL A 247 -5.94 -20.67 -0.89
C VAL A 247 -6.48 -21.77 0.00
N GLU A 248 -7.06 -22.83 -0.60
CA GLU A 248 -7.48 -24.02 0.13
C GLU A 248 -6.34 -24.61 0.96
N GLY A 249 -5.19 -24.87 0.35
CA GLY A 249 -4.04 -25.44 1.04
C GLY A 249 -3.51 -24.54 2.17
N TYR A 250 -3.51 -23.22 1.97
CA TYR A 250 -3.16 -22.27 3.01
C TYR A 250 -4.14 -22.33 4.20
N LEU A 251 -5.44 -22.27 3.92
CA LEU A 251 -6.49 -22.26 4.94
C LEU A 251 -6.46 -23.54 5.80
N LEU A 252 -6.26 -24.70 5.18
CA LEU A 252 -6.13 -25.97 5.91
C LEU A 252 -4.90 -25.98 6.82
N ARG A 253 -3.73 -25.52 6.33
CA ARG A 253 -2.50 -25.44 7.15
C ARG A 253 -2.64 -24.43 8.30
N ALA A 254 -3.28 -23.29 8.05
CA ALA A 254 -3.53 -22.28 9.08
C ALA A 254 -4.50 -22.78 10.15
N ALA A 255 -5.56 -23.48 9.75
CA ALA A 255 -6.53 -24.10 10.66
C ALA A 255 -5.91 -25.17 11.56
N GLN A 256 -4.97 -25.97 11.06
CA GLN A 256 -4.24 -26.96 11.86
C GLN A 256 -3.35 -26.32 12.95
N ARG A 257 -3.01 -25.03 12.82
CA ARG A 257 -2.12 -24.33 13.75
C ARG A 257 -2.85 -23.42 14.74
N SER A 258 -4.14 -23.17 14.54
CA SER A 258 -4.93 -22.28 15.40
C SER A 258 -6.38 -22.72 15.47
N GLU A 259 -6.81 -23.12 16.67
CA GLU A 259 -8.20 -23.47 16.94
C GLU A 259 -9.14 -22.31 16.62
N LEU A 260 -8.80 -21.07 17.03
CA LEU A 260 -9.61 -19.88 16.74
C LEU A 260 -9.76 -19.66 15.23
N PHE A 261 -8.66 -19.80 14.47
CA PHE A 261 -8.69 -19.67 13.01
C PHE A 261 -9.61 -20.71 12.38
N SER A 262 -9.50 -21.98 12.80
CA SER A 262 -10.32 -23.08 12.28
C SER A 262 -11.82 -22.85 12.52
N HIS A 263 -12.19 -22.38 13.72
CA HIS A 263 -13.58 -22.10 14.04
C HIS A 263 -14.11 -20.95 13.18
N ILE A 264 -13.41 -19.83 13.11
CA ILE A 264 -13.84 -18.68 12.30
C ILE A 264 -13.96 -19.06 10.82
N LEU A 265 -13.05 -19.88 10.31
CA LEU A 265 -13.12 -20.39 8.96
C LEU A 265 -14.39 -21.22 8.70
N ILE A 266 -14.75 -22.15 9.60
CA ILE A 266 -15.99 -22.93 9.46
C ILE A 266 -17.22 -22.02 9.41
N TRP A 267 -17.29 -21.03 10.31
CA TRP A 267 -18.40 -20.09 10.34
C TRP A 267 -18.58 -19.36 9.00
N HIS A 268 -17.48 -18.88 8.41
CA HIS A 268 -17.54 -18.23 7.10
C HIS A 268 -17.88 -19.19 5.96
N LEU A 269 -17.36 -20.42 5.97
CA LEU A 269 -17.67 -21.43 4.95
C LEU A 269 -19.16 -21.83 4.99
N GLN A 270 -19.72 -22.01 6.18
CA GLN A 270 -21.14 -22.33 6.37
C GLN A 270 -22.05 -21.19 5.88
N GLY A 271 -21.68 -19.94 6.17
CA GLY A 271 -22.41 -18.77 5.65
C GLY A 271 -22.45 -18.75 4.12
N GLU A 272 -21.30 -18.95 3.47
CA GLU A 272 -21.22 -18.95 2.00
C GLU A 272 -21.99 -20.11 1.36
N THR A 273 -22.08 -21.29 2.00
CA THR A 273 -22.88 -22.41 1.47
C THR A 273 -24.38 -22.11 1.39
N CYS A 274 -24.91 -21.22 2.23
CA CYS A 274 -26.33 -20.84 2.23
C CYS A 274 -26.70 -19.86 1.10
N ASP A 275 -25.78 -19.00 0.69
CA ASP A 275 -26.04 -17.89 -0.25
C ASP A 275 -25.72 -18.21 -1.73
N LEU A 276 -25.20 -19.39 -2.03
CA LEU A 276 -24.72 -19.75 -3.37
C LEU A 276 -25.85 -20.09 -4.35
N GLY A 277 -26.43 -19.05 -4.96
CA GLY A 277 -27.09 -19.13 -6.26
C GLY A 277 -26.11 -19.47 -7.40
N LYS A 278 -26.52 -20.40 -8.29
CA LYS A 278 -25.99 -20.75 -9.64
C LYS A 278 -24.48 -20.97 -9.95
N ASP A 279 -23.51 -20.68 -9.09
CA ASP A 279 -22.07 -20.88 -9.43
C ASP A 279 -21.52 -22.25 -8.99
N ALA A 280 -21.52 -23.23 -9.90
CA ALA A 280 -21.14 -24.62 -9.59
C ALA A 280 -19.66 -24.82 -9.19
N SER A 281 -18.72 -24.07 -9.77
CA SER A 281 -17.28 -24.26 -9.50
C SER A 281 -16.88 -23.76 -8.10
N GLY A 282 -17.46 -22.64 -7.63
CA GLY A 282 -17.18 -22.11 -6.30
C GLY A 282 -17.78 -22.98 -5.20
N LYS A 283 -18.96 -23.56 -5.44
CA LYS A 283 -19.61 -24.53 -4.54
C LYS A 283 -18.73 -25.72 -4.23
N VAL A 284 -18.09 -26.31 -5.24
CA VAL A 284 -17.25 -27.51 -5.06
C VAL A 284 -16.04 -27.22 -4.17
N CYS A 285 -15.38 -26.07 -4.35
CA CYS A 285 -14.18 -25.73 -3.57
C CYS A 285 -14.54 -25.41 -2.11
N VAL A 286 -15.55 -24.57 -1.87
CA VAL A 286 -16.02 -24.24 -0.50
C VAL A 286 -16.46 -25.50 0.26
N PHE A 287 -17.22 -26.39 -0.40
CA PHE A 287 -17.66 -27.64 0.20
C PHE A 287 -16.48 -28.60 0.47
N SER A 288 -15.50 -28.69 -0.43
CA SER A 288 -14.28 -29.47 -0.23
C SER A 288 -13.51 -29.01 1.00
N VAL A 289 -13.30 -27.69 1.16
CA VAL A 289 -12.58 -27.15 2.32
C VAL A 289 -13.35 -27.42 3.61
N LEU A 290 -14.67 -27.20 3.62
CA LEU A 290 -15.51 -27.45 4.79
C LEU A 290 -15.46 -28.93 5.21
N PHE A 291 -15.63 -29.84 4.26
CA PHE A 291 -15.58 -31.28 4.52
C PHE A 291 -14.21 -31.72 5.06
N LEU A 292 -13.11 -31.21 4.46
CA LEU A 292 -11.75 -31.50 4.92
C LEU A 292 -11.46 -30.94 6.31
N LEU A 293 -12.03 -29.78 6.66
CA LEU A 293 -11.89 -29.23 8.01
C LEU A 293 -12.70 -30.03 9.03
N GLU A 294 -13.92 -30.44 8.70
CA GLU A 294 -14.72 -31.27 9.58
C GLU A 294 -14.03 -32.61 9.89
N THR A 295 -13.40 -33.24 8.89
CA THR A 295 -12.59 -34.45 9.13
C THR A 295 -11.32 -34.16 9.92
N CYS A 296 -10.58 -33.09 9.59
CA CYS A 296 -9.38 -32.69 10.35
C CYS A 296 -9.69 -32.33 11.81
N LEU A 297 -10.84 -31.70 12.09
CA LEU A 297 -11.25 -31.34 13.45
C LEU A 297 -11.79 -32.51 14.25
N ILE A 298 -12.25 -33.57 13.59
CA ILE A 298 -12.55 -34.85 14.26
C ILE A 298 -11.24 -35.54 14.68
N ASP A 299 -10.18 -35.44 13.87
CA ASP A 299 -8.84 -35.97 14.19
C ASP A 299 -8.04 -35.08 15.17
N LEU A 300 -8.27 -33.76 15.17
CA LEU A 300 -7.71 -32.84 16.16
C LEU A 300 -8.45 -33.09 17.48
N GLU A 301 -7.82 -33.86 18.37
CA GLU A 301 -8.33 -34.43 19.62
C GLU A 301 -8.79 -33.42 20.70
N SER A 302 -9.27 -32.23 20.32
CA SER A 302 -9.80 -31.20 21.22
C SER A 302 -11.31 -31.36 21.35
N ARG A 303 -11.76 -32.01 22.43
CA ARG A 303 -13.17 -32.11 22.85
C ARG A 303 -13.92 -30.77 22.82
N THR A 304 -13.20 -29.65 22.86
CA THR A 304 -13.69 -28.27 22.72
C THR A 304 -14.23 -27.96 21.33
N ALA A 305 -13.58 -28.37 20.23
CA ALA A 305 -14.02 -28.02 18.88
C ALA A 305 -15.34 -28.70 18.49
N HIS A 306 -15.47 -30.00 18.79
CA HIS A 306 -16.70 -30.75 18.58
C HIS A 306 -17.85 -30.25 19.49
N TRP A 307 -17.55 -29.85 20.74
CA TRP A 307 -18.54 -29.27 21.65
C TRP A 307 -18.95 -27.86 21.20
N PHE A 308 -18.03 -27.01 20.74
CA PHE A 308 -18.34 -25.67 20.25
C PHE A 308 -19.09 -25.72 18.91
N LEU A 309 -18.70 -26.53 17.91
CA LEU A 309 -19.48 -26.67 16.67
C LEU A 309 -20.92 -27.13 16.93
N LYS A 310 -21.10 -28.10 17.85
CA LYS A 310 -22.44 -28.52 18.25
C LYS A 310 -23.16 -27.41 19.02
N VAL A 311 -22.54 -26.81 20.02
CA VAL A 311 -23.22 -25.84 20.89
C VAL A 311 -23.44 -24.51 20.17
N THR A 312 -22.42 -23.89 19.58
CA THR A 312 -22.58 -22.62 18.87
C THR A 312 -23.30 -22.75 17.54
N GLY A 313 -23.12 -23.86 16.80
CA GLY A 313 -23.91 -24.12 15.60
C GLY A 313 -25.39 -24.35 15.91
N PHE A 314 -25.72 -24.94 17.06
CA PHE A 314 -27.10 -25.15 17.51
C PHE A 314 -27.68 -23.89 18.16
N TRP A 315 -26.88 -23.11 18.90
CA TRP A 315 -27.30 -21.84 19.49
C TRP A 315 -27.51 -20.77 18.42
N ALA A 316 -26.61 -20.67 17.43
CA ALA A 316 -26.76 -19.73 16.32
C ALA A 316 -27.96 -20.10 15.45
N ARG A 317 -28.12 -21.37 15.06
CA ARG A 317 -29.31 -21.83 14.30
C ARG A 317 -30.59 -21.68 15.10
N GLY A 318 -30.57 -21.97 16.40
CA GLY A 318 -31.71 -21.77 17.30
C GLY A 318 -32.08 -20.29 17.46
N LEU A 319 -31.10 -19.39 17.59
CA LEU A 319 -31.32 -17.95 17.68
C LEU A 319 -31.79 -17.38 16.33
N THR A 320 -31.25 -17.84 15.20
CA THR A 320 -31.69 -17.45 13.86
C THR A 320 -33.10 -17.96 13.57
N ALA A 321 -33.44 -19.20 13.94
CA ALA A 321 -34.79 -19.75 13.82
C ALA A 321 -35.79 -19.01 14.72
N TYR A 322 -35.38 -18.67 15.96
CA TYR A 322 -36.18 -17.87 16.89
C TYR A 322 -36.41 -16.44 16.37
N LEU A 323 -35.38 -15.79 15.80
CA LEU A 323 -35.48 -14.46 15.19
C LEU A 323 -36.26 -14.47 13.86
N MET A 324 -36.25 -15.59 13.11
CA MET A 324 -37.04 -15.78 11.88
C MET A 324 -38.44 -16.34 12.14
N GLY A 325 -38.84 -16.58 13.39
CA GLY A 325 -40.18 -17.06 13.76
C GLY A 325 -40.47 -18.51 13.34
N LEU A 326 -39.45 -19.34 13.11
CA LEU A 326 -39.60 -20.76 12.79
C LEU A 326 -39.73 -21.55 14.10
N ASN A 327 -40.94 -21.99 14.42
CA ASN A 327 -41.23 -22.82 15.60
C ASN A 327 -40.52 -24.19 15.50
N GLY A 328 -39.98 -24.64 16.64
CA GLY A 328 -38.99 -25.70 16.80
C GLY A 328 -39.42 -27.15 16.52
N ASP A 329 -40.32 -27.40 15.57
CA ASP A 329 -40.76 -28.76 15.24
C ASP A 329 -40.05 -29.34 14.01
N THR A 330 -38.93 -28.75 13.57
CA THR A 330 -38.09 -29.34 12.52
C THR A 330 -36.62 -29.00 12.74
N ILE A 331 -36.03 -29.57 13.80
CA ILE A 331 -34.57 -29.70 13.97
C ILE A 331 -34.25 -31.18 14.07
#